data_AF-A0A842LPS8-F1
#
_entry.id   AF-A0A842LPS8-F1
#
_cell.length_a   1.000
_cell.length_b   1.000
_cell.length_c   1.000
_cell.angle_alpha   90.00
_cell.angle_beta   90.00
_cell.angle_gamma   90.00
#
_symmetry.space_group_name_H-M   'P 1'
#
loop_
_entity.id
_entity.type
_entity.pdbx_description
1 polymer ?
#
loop_
_entity_poly.entity_id
_entity_poly.type
_entity_poly.pdbx_seq_one_letter_code
_entity_poly.pdbx_strand_id
1 'polypeptide(L)'
;MKKILAFGIMSVVLMTVLMSAASAHPFCAAPTHPVEVNETNFEEVKMRMLSKIDERIALLENLRSEIEKVESPEELKNLLEEQALEMQKDRILRKIEMTIKWVEKNSEESGNIISELETLKEDVNAVSSIEELKEVQKEFRE
;
A
#
# COMPACT_ATOMS: atom_id res chain seq x y z
N MET A 1 -4.10 -21.78 18.16
CA MET A 1 -4.68 -20.59 17.49
C MET A 1 -3.67 -19.46 17.21
N LYS A 2 -2.41 -19.52 17.67
CA LYS A 2 -1.37 -18.53 17.28
C LYS A 2 -0.81 -18.68 15.84
N LYS A 3 -1.04 -19.84 15.20
CA LYS A 3 -0.46 -20.18 13.89
C LYS A 3 -1.20 -19.55 12.70
N ILE A 4 -2.47 -19.18 12.86
CA ILE A 4 -3.28 -18.60 11.77
C ILE A 4 -3.09 -17.08 11.70
N LEU A 5 -2.97 -16.42 12.87
CA LEU A 5 -2.59 -15.01 13.00
C LEU A 5 -1.23 -14.74 12.34
N ALA A 6 -0.27 -15.65 12.57
CA ALA A 6 1.03 -15.61 11.92
C ALA A 6 0.94 -15.77 10.39
N PHE A 7 -0.04 -16.48 9.83
CA PHE A 7 -0.14 -16.70 8.38
C PHE A 7 -0.67 -15.47 7.62
N GLY A 8 -1.65 -14.76 8.18
CA GLY A 8 -2.18 -13.52 7.58
C GLY A 8 -1.14 -12.39 7.60
N ILE A 9 -0.52 -12.16 8.76
CA ILE A 9 0.50 -11.12 8.95
C ILE A 9 1.78 -11.48 8.18
N MET A 10 2.22 -12.75 8.20
CA MET A 10 3.38 -13.20 7.43
C MET A 10 3.11 -13.16 5.91
N SER A 11 1.87 -13.29 5.43
CA SER A 11 1.56 -13.15 3.99
C SER A 11 1.70 -11.70 3.51
N VAL A 12 1.21 -10.73 4.31
CA VAL A 12 1.35 -9.29 4.04
C VAL A 12 2.84 -8.90 4.04
N VAL A 13 3.62 -9.43 4.98
CA VAL A 13 5.05 -9.14 5.16
C VAL A 13 5.95 -9.88 4.15
N LEU A 14 5.65 -11.14 3.81
CA LEU A 14 6.42 -11.92 2.84
C LEU A 14 6.27 -11.34 1.43
N MET A 15 5.10 -10.80 1.08
CA MET A 15 4.84 -10.10 -0.19
C MET A 15 5.42 -8.68 -0.25
N THR A 16 5.73 -8.02 0.87
CA THR A 16 6.42 -6.72 0.86
C THR A 16 7.94 -6.88 0.77
N VAL A 17 8.53 -7.86 1.45
CA VAL A 17 9.98 -8.07 1.46
C VAL A 17 10.50 -8.73 0.17
N LEU A 18 9.76 -9.67 -0.43
CA LEU A 18 10.18 -10.33 -1.69
C LEU A 18 10.24 -9.39 -2.90
N MET A 19 9.59 -8.22 -2.85
CA MET A 19 9.63 -7.22 -3.93
C MET A 19 10.74 -6.17 -3.74
N SER A 20 11.41 -6.13 -2.58
CA SER A 20 12.54 -5.21 -2.35
C SER A 20 13.88 -5.73 -2.90
N ALA A 21 13.93 -7.00 -3.33
CA ALA A 21 15.14 -7.64 -3.89
C ALA A 21 15.07 -7.90 -5.40
N ALA A 22 13.94 -7.58 -6.05
CA ALA A 22 13.76 -7.79 -7.49
C ALA A 22 13.30 -6.50 -8.17
N SER A 23 14.20 -5.98 -9.01
CA SER A 23 13.99 -5.01 -10.09
C SER A 23 13.96 -3.52 -9.74
N ALA A 24 14.97 -2.86 -10.30
CA ALA A 24 15.08 -1.42 -10.52
C ALA A 24 14.07 -0.93 -11.58
N HIS A 25 12.77 -1.21 -11.41
CA HIS A 25 11.71 -0.64 -12.24
C HIS A 25 10.60 -0.07 -11.35
N PRO A 26 10.31 1.26 -11.41
CA PRO A 26 9.20 1.87 -10.69
C PRO A 26 7.81 1.49 -11.26
N PHE A 27 7.75 0.54 -12.19
CA PHE A 27 6.55 0.19 -12.92
C PHE A 27 6.11 -1.24 -12.61
N CYS A 28 4.84 -1.33 -12.20
CA CYS A 28 4.04 -2.55 -12.13
C CYS A 28 4.30 -3.49 -10.92
N ALA A 29 3.65 -3.17 -9.79
CA ALA A 29 3.27 -4.23 -8.86
C ALA A 29 2.06 -4.97 -9.48
N ALA A 30 2.27 -6.21 -9.93
CA ALA A 30 1.18 -7.10 -10.31
C ALA A 30 0.32 -7.43 -9.07
N PRO A 31 -1.01 -7.61 -9.21
CA PRO A 31 -1.86 -7.97 -8.08
C PRO A 31 -1.46 -9.33 -7.51
N THR A 32 -1.13 -9.39 -6.22
CA THR A 32 -0.67 -10.61 -5.52
C THR A 32 -1.79 -11.58 -5.13
N HIS A 33 -3.03 -11.32 -5.55
CA HIS A 33 -4.10 -12.32 -5.61
C HIS A 33 -4.82 -12.16 -6.95
N PRO A 34 -4.90 -13.21 -7.80
CA PRO A 34 -5.72 -13.15 -8.99
C PRO A 34 -7.16 -12.95 -8.54
N VAL A 35 -7.72 -11.76 -8.79
CA VAL A 35 -9.17 -11.58 -8.75
C VAL A 35 -9.70 -12.49 -9.83
N GLU A 36 -10.48 -13.49 -9.47
CA GLU A 36 -11.13 -14.38 -10.43
C GLU A 36 -12.16 -13.55 -11.20
N VAL A 37 -11.77 -13.09 -12.39
CA VAL A 37 -12.61 -12.24 -13.23
C VAL A 37 -13.63 -13.12 -13.95
N ASN A 38 -14.90 -12.84 -13.75
CA ASN A 38 -16.02 -13.50 -14.42
C ASN A 38 -16.96 -12.43 -15.00
N GLU A 39 -17.98 -12.86 -15.77
CA GLU A 39 -18.91 -11.94 -16.43
C GLU A 39 -19.65 -11.02 -15.44
N THR A 40 -19.82 -11.45 -14.18
CA THR A 40 -20.55 -10.67 -13.16
C THR A 40 -19.71 -9.59 -12.48
N ASN A 41 -18.37 -9.73 -12.42
CA ASN A 41 -17.48 -8.78 -11.75
C ASN A 41 -16.54 -8.03 -12.71
N PHE A 42 -16.56 -8.35 -14.01
CA PHE A 42 -15.67 -7.76 -15.01
C PHE A 42 -15.75 -6.23 -15.04
N GLU A 43 -16.96 -5.66 -15.13
CA GLU A 43 -17.12 -4.20 -15.18
C GLU A 43 -16.70 -3.54 -13.86
N GLU A 44 -16.94 -4.18 -12.72
CA GLU A 44 -16.49 -3.66 -11.42
C GLU A 44 -14.95 -3.63 -11.34
N VAL A 45 -14.29 -4.73 -11.75
CA VAL A 45 -12.83 -4.83 -11.77
C VAL A 45 -12.23 -3.82 -12.74
N LYS A 46 -12.81 -3.67 -13.93
CA LYS A 46 -12.39 -2.70 -14.95
C LYS A 46 -12.52 -1.27 -14.43
N MET A 47 -13.66 -0.89 -13.85
CA MET A 47 -13.86 0.44 -13.27
C MET A 47 -12.86 0.72 -12.14
N ARG A 48 -12.60 -0.27 -11.29
CA ARG A 48 -11.60 -0.17 -10.22
C ARG A 48 -10.18 -0.03 -10.77
N MET A 49 -9.85 -0.68 -11.88
CA MET A 49 -8.55 -0.52 -12.53
C MET A 49 -8.41 0.85 -13.19
N LEU A 50 -9.45 1.35 -13.86
CA LEU A 50 -9.46 2.66 -14.49
C LEU A 50 -9.32 3.78 -13.45
N SER A 51 -10.09 3.74 -12.37
CA SER A 51 -9.96 4.68 -11.24
C SER A 51 -8.52 4.77 -10.73
N LYS A 52 -7.85 3.60 -10.58
CA LYS A 52 -6.45 3.54 -10.15
C LYS A 52 -5.47 4.13 -11.16
N ILE A 53 -5.77 4.04 -12.45
CA ILE A 53 -4.94 4.64 -13.48
C ILE A 53 -5.11 6.16 -13.42
N ASP A 54 -6.36 6.64 -13.32
CA ASP A 54 -6.67 8.07 -13.23
C ASP A 54 -6.05 8.72 -11.99
N GLU A 55 -6.14 8.07 -10.81
CA GLU A 55 -5.47 8.51 -9.58
C GLU A 55 -3.95 8.63 -9.77
N ARG A 56 -3.33 7.68 -10.47
CA ARG A 56 -1.88 7.71 -10.73
C ARG A 56 -1.50 8.77 -11.75
N ILE A 57 -2.34 9.04 -12.74
CA ILE A 57 -2.14 10.13 -13.69
C ILE A 57 -2.17 11.46 -12.93
N ALA A 58 -3.19 11.69 -12.11
CA ALA A 58 -3.31 12.91 -11.32
C ALA A 58 -2.11 13.14 -10.40
N LEU A 59 -1.61 12.08 -9.75
CA LEU A 59 -0.42 12.15 -8.90
C LEU A 59 0.85 12.52 -9.69
N LEU A 60 1.02 11.96 -10.89
CA LEU A 60 2.16 12.29 -11.77
C LEU A 60 2.06 13.71 -12.33
N GLU A 61 0.86 14.16 -12.69
CA GLU A 61 0.63 15.54 -13.13
C GLU A 61 0.90 16.54 -12.02
N ASN A 62 0.48 16.24 -10.78
CA ASN A 62 0.78 17.07 -9.63
C ASN A 62 2.29 17.15 -9.36
N LEU A 63 2.97 15.99 -9.31
CA LEU A 63 4.41 15.93 -9.12
C LEU A 63 5.17 16.72 -10.19
N ARG A 64 4.75 16.60 -11.45
CA ARG A 64 5.33 17.37 -12.55
C ARG A 64 5.18 18.87 -12.30
N SER A 65 3.98 19.32 -11.92
CA SER A 65 3.69 20.72 -11.61
C SER A 65 4.51 21.23 -10.43
N GLU A 66 4.76 20.41 -9.41
CA GLU A 66 5.59 20.76 -8.27
C GLU A 66 7.07 20.84 -8.64
N ILE A 67 7.59 19.87 -9.40
CA ILE A 67 8.98 19.88 -9.91
C ILE A 67 9.24 21.13 -10.76
N GLU A 68 8.27 21.55 -11.59
CA GLU A 68 8.40 22.76 -12.42
C GLU A 68 8.50 24.06 -11.59
N LYS A 69 8.08 24.03 -10.31
CA LYS A 69 8.13 25.19 -9.39
C LYS A 69 9.33 25.19 -8.46
N VAL A 70 10.10 24.10 -8.43
CA VAL A 70 11.27 23.97 -7.56
C VAL A 70 12.39 24.86 -8.08
N GLU A 71 12.99 25.67 -7.19
CA GLU A 71 14.05 26.62 -7.54
C GLU A 71 15.44 26.15 -7.10
N SER A 72 15.52 25.11 -6.25
CA SER A 72 16.79 24.60 -5.74
C SER A 72 16.90 23.07 -5.69
N PRO A 73 18.13 22.51 -5.75
CA PRO A 73 18.34 21.07 -5.60
C PRO A 73 17.86 20.50 -4.25
N GLU A 74 17.92 21.30 -3.17
CA GLU A 74 17.48 20.87 -1.84
C GLU A 74 15.95 20.78 -1.78
N GLU A 75 15.25 21.76 -2.35
CA GLU A 75 13.78 21.69 -2.52
C GLU A 75 13.37 20.49 -3.37
N LEU A 76 14.10 20.21 -4.45
CA LEU A 76 13.82 19.04 -5.30
C LEU A 76 13.98 17.74 -4.50
N LYS A 77 15.04 17.65 -3.70
CA LYS A 77 15.29 16.49 -2.85
C LYS A 77 14.15 16.30 -1.83
N ASN A 78 13.77 17.34 -1.11
CA ASN A 78 12.69 17.29 -0.13
C ASN A 78 11.37 16.87 -0.78
N LEU A 79 11.03 17.45 -1.93
CA LEU A 79 9.85 17.11 -2.71
C LEU A 79 9.84 15.62 -3.11
N LEU A 80 10.98 15.10 -3.59
CA LEU A 80 11.09 13.70 -3.99
C LEU A 80 11.05 12.74 -2.79
N GLU A 81 11.59 13.13 -1.64
CA GLU A 81 11.52 12.35 -0.40
C GLU A 81 10.08 12.29 0.14
N GLU A 82 9.36 13.42 0.15
CA GLU A 82 7.94 13.48 0.53
C GLU A 82 7.09 12.62 -0.41
N GLN A 83 7.30 12.75 -1.72
CA GLN A 83 6.56 11.94 -2.68
C GLN A 83 6.88 10.44 -2.56
N ALA A 84 8.15 10.10 -2.29
CA ALA A 84 8.54 8.71 -2.06
C ALA A 84 7.92 8.13 -0.79
N LEU A 85 7.74 8.93 0.25
CA LEU A 85 7.02 8.54 1.46
C LEU A 85 5.54 8.30 1.15
N GLU A 86 4.88 9.26 0.50
CA GLU A 86 3.44 9.18 0.23
C GLU A 86 3.11 7.97 -0.66
N MET A 87 3.91 7.73 -1.70
CA MET A 87 3.77 6.53 -2.54
C MET A 87 3.93 5.22 -1.78
N GLN A 88 4.77 5.19 -0.74
CA GLN A 88 4.95 4.01 0.11
C GLN A 88 3.78 3.84 1.08
N LYS A 89 3.33 4.91 1.74
CA LYS A 89 2.13 4.92 2.60
C LYS A 89 0.94 4.39 1.82
N ASP A 90 0.68 4.96 0.65
CA ASP A 90 -0.46 4.62 -0.17
C ASP A 90 -0.44 3.15 -0.65
N ARG A 91 0.75 2.60 -0.95
CA ARG A 91 0.91 1.17 -1.25
C ARG A 91 0.56 0.28 -0.05
N ILE A 92 0.98 0.66 1.15
CA ILE A 92 0.75 -0.11 2.37
C ILE A 92 -0.71 -0.03 2.78
N LEU A 93 -1.28 1.16 2.81
CA LEU A 93 -2.70 1.40 3.13
C LEU A 93 -3.61 0.56 2.23
N ARG A 94 -3.36 0.54 0.91
CA ARG A 94 -4.13 -0.31 0.00
C ARG A 94 -4.03 -1.81 0.32
N LYS A 95 -2.87 -2.29 0.78
CA LYS A 95 -2.72 -3.69 1.20
C LYS A 95 -3.48 -3.97 2.49
N ILE A 96 -3.45 -3.04 3.45
CA ILE A 96 -4.22 -3.13 4.68
C ILE A 96 -5.72 -3.20 4.35
N GLU A 97 -6.22 -2.30 3.51
CA GLU A 97 -7.64 -2.29 3.12
C GLU A 97 -8.09 -3.55 2.37
N MET A 98 -7.24 -4.07 1.48
CA MET A 98 -7.51 -5.36 0.82
C MET A 98 -7.54 -6.51 1.83
N THR A 99 -6.68 -6.47 2.85
CA THR A 99 -6.62 -7.48 3.90
C THR A 99 -7.85 -7.40 4.78
N ILE A 100 -8.28 -6.20 5.20
CA ILE A 100 -9.51 -5.98 5.96
C ILE A 100 -10.71 -6.56 5.20
N LYS A 101 -10.90 -6.16 3.94
CA LYS A 101 -12.01 -6.67 3.10
C LYS A 101 -11.99 -8.19 2.95
N TRP A 102 -10.80 -8.78 2.83
CA TRP A 102 -10.66 -10.22 2.74
C TRP A 102 -11.02 -10.90 4.07
N VAL A 103 -10.55 -10.37 5.19
CA VAL A 103 -10.83 -10.87 6.54
C VAL A 103 -12.33 -10.77 6.85
N GLU A 104 -12.97 -9.64 6.56
CA GLU A 104 -14.42 -9.42 6.72
C GLU A 104 -15.24 -10.45 5.92
N LYS A 105 -14.82 -10.76 4.70
CA LYS A 105 -15.54 -11.69 3.82
C LYS A 105 -15.37 -13.16 4.22
N ASN A 106 -14.25 -13.52 4.85
CA ASN A 106 -13.85 -14.92 5.03
C ASN A 106 -13.80 -15.38 6.50
N SER A 107 -14.05 -14.50 7.48
CA SER A 107 -13.97 -14.86 8.90
C SER A 107 -15.11 -14.26 9.72
N GLU A 108 -15.88 -15.13 10.40
CA GLU A 108 -16.94 -14.74 11.34
C GLU A 108 -16.38 -14.15 12.65
N GLU A 109 -15.16 -14.51 13.04
CA GLU A 109 -14.45 -13.96 14.21
C GLU A 109 -13.22 -13.15 13.76
N SER A 110 -13.47 -11.99 13.17
CA SER A 110 -12.45 -11.10 12.58
C SER A 110 -12.22 -9.80 13.35
N GLY A 111 -13.05 -9.48 14.36
CA GLY A 111 -13.05 -8.17 15.01
C GLY A 111 -11.69 -7.71 15.54
N ASN A 112 -10.94 -8.60 16.21
CA ASN A 112 -9.62 -8.27 16.73
C ASN A 112 -8.60 -7.99 15.62
N ILE A 113 -8.63 -8.80 14.54
CA ILE A 113 -7.71 -8.65 13.41
C ILE A 113 -8.01 -7.35 12.65
N ILE A 114 -9.29 -7.03 12.45
CA ILE A 114 -9.70 -5.78 11.80
C ILE A 114 -9.27 -4.59 12.67
N SER A 115 -9.48 -4.64 13.99
CA SER A 115 -9.04 -3.58 14.89
C SER A 115 -7.52 -3.36 14.83
N GLU A 116 -6.72 -4.43 14.84
CA GLU A 116 -5.26 -4.33 14.71
C GLU A 116 -4.83 -3.74 13.36
N LEU A 117 -5.51 -4.12 12.27
CA LEU A 117 -5.25 -3.58 10.93
C LEU A 117 -5.66 -2.10 10.80
N GLU A 118 -6.74 -1.67 11.47
CA GLU A 118 -7.15 -0.27 11.52
C GLU A 118 -6.16 0.57 12.33
N THR A 119 -5.65 0.05 13.45
CA THR A 119 -4.55 0.72 14.19
C THR A 119 -3.31 0.86 13.32
N LEU A 120 -2.89 -0.21 12.62
CA LEU A 120 -1.77 -0.13 11.69
C LEU A 120 -2.02 0.90 10.57
N LYS A 121 -3.26 1.03 10.09
CA LYS A 121 -3.64 2.03 9.10
C LYS A 121 -3.44 3.44 9.63
N GLU A 122 -3.80 3.70 10.88
CA GLU A 122 -3.58 4.98 11.55
C GLU A 122 -2.08 5.26 11.73
N ASP A 123 -1.31 4.28 12.21
CA ASP A 123 0.13 4.40 12.41
C ASP A 123 0.85 4.72 11.08
N VAL A 124 0.51 4.01 10.01
CA VAL A 124 1.04 4.27 8.65
C VAL A 124 0.67 5.67 8.17
N ASN A 125 -0.50 6.21 8.53
CA ASN A 125 -0.87 7.58 8.15
C ASN A 125 -0.10 8.64 8.95
N ALA A 126 0.25 8.35 10.20
CA ALA A 126 0.91 9.28 11.11
C ALA A 126 2.39 9.48 10.83
N VAL A 127 3.05 8.56 10.11
CA VAL A 127 4.48 8.67 9.81
C VAL A 127 4.81 9.86 8.91
N SER A 128 5.94 10.47 9.21
CA SER A 128 6.50 11.65 8.53
C SER A 128 7.80 11.36 7.79
N SER A 129 8.35 10.14 7.94
CA SER A 129 9.56 9.70 7.25
C SER A 129 9.50 8.23 6.83
N ILE A 130 10.36 7.87 5.87
CA ILE A 130 10.51 6.49 5.40
C ILE A 130 11.07 5.60 6.53
N GLU A 131 11.94 6.15 7.37
CA GLU A 131 12.50 5.46 8.54
C GLU A 131 11.41 5.14 9.57
N GLU A 132 10.56 6.10 9.91
CA GLU A 132 9.39 5.85 10.78
C GLU A 132 8.47 4.79 10.19
N LEU A 133 8.21 4.85 8.87
CA LEU A 133 7.41 3.85 8.19
C LEU A 133 8.01 2.44 8.27
N LYS A 134 9.35 2.31 8.21
CA LYS A 134 10.04 1.01 8.39
C LYS A 134 9.91 0.50 9.82
N GLU A 135 9.98 1.37 10.82
CA GLU A 135 9.81 0.97 12.21
C GLU A 135 8.37 0.51 12.49
N VAL A 136 7.35 1.22 12.02
CA VAL A 136 5.94 0.78 12.10
C VAL A 136 5.76 -0.61 11.48
N GLN A 137 6.38 -0.87 10.32
CA GLN A 137 6.34 -2.19 9.68
C GLN A 137 7.06 -3.29 10.47
N LYS A 138 8.09 -2.92 11.23
CA LYS A 138 8.86 -3.86 12.04
C LYS A 138 8.12 -4.17 13.33
N GLU A 139 7.58 -3.16 14.01
CA GLU A 139 6.77 -3.32 15.21
C GLU A 139 5.55 -4.20 14.96
N PHE A 140 4.86 -4.02 13.82
CA PHE A 140 3.75 -4.88 13.45
C PHE A 140 4.15 -6.35 13.13
N ARG A 141 5.44 -6.62 12.95
CA ARG A 141 5.95 -7.97 12.66
C ARG A 141 6.29 -8.77 13.92
N GLU A 142 6.64 -8.09 15.02
CA GLU A 142 7.12 -8.67 16.28
C GLU A 142 5.96 -9.14 17.18
#